data_AF-A0A960I8M4-F1
#
_entry.id   AF-A0A960I8M4-F1
#
_cell.length_a   1.000
_cell.length_b   1.000
_cell.length_c   1.000
_cell.angle_alpha   90.00
_cell.angle_beta   90.00
_cell.angle_gamma   90.00
#
_symmetry.space_group_name_H-M   'P 1'
#
loop_
_entity.id
_entity.type
_entity.pdbx_description
1 polymer ?
#
loop_
_entity_poly.entity_id
_entity_poly.type
_entity_poly.pdbx_seq_one_letter_code
_entity_poly.pdbx_strand_id
1 'polypeptide(L)'
;MGLISDLVLTIGVVAVVSLPLALSVMALLDAARRPAWVWALAGRRQVVWMAVILFATLTVVGGLIVASIYLLRIRPQLVAVESGRLE
;
A
#
# COMPACT_ATOMS: atom_id res chain seq x y z
N MET A 1 0.42 -31.20 -21.08
CA MET A 1 -0.25 -29.90 -21.22
C MET A 1 0.42 -29.15 -22.37
N GLY A 2 -0.32 -28.40 -23.19
CA GLY A 2 0.26 -27.69 -24.34
C GLY A 2 1.05 -26.46 -23.87
N LEU A 3 2.16 -26.15 -24.54
CA LEU A 3 3.05 -25.01 -24.24
C LEU A 3 2.30 -23.67 -24.05
N ILE A 4 1.22 -23.46 -24.81
CA ILE A 4 0.35 -22.28 -24.69
C ILE A 4 -0.40 -22.25 -23.35
N SER A 5 -0.91 -23.40 -22.89
CA SER A 5 -1.60 -23.53 -21.60
C SER A 5 -0.68 -23.20 -20.43
N ASP A 6 0.57 -23.68 -20.49
CA ASP A 6 1.56 -23.48 -19.42
C ASP A 6 2.01 -22.01 -19.35
N LEU A 7 2.14 -21.35 -20.51
CA LEU A 7 2.41 -19.91 -20.60
C LEU A 7 1.28 -19.08 -19.98
N VAL A 8 0.02 -19.37 -20.33
CA VAL A 8 -1.14 -18.66 -19.78
C VAL A 8 -1.21 -18.80 -18.26
N LEU A 9 -1.00 -20.02 -17.74
CA LEU A 9 -0.98 -20.27 -16.30
C LEU A 9 0.16 -19.52 -15.61
N THR A 10 1.36 -19.53 -16.19
CA THR A 10 2.54 -18.85 -15.63
C THR A 10 2.29 -17.34 -15.53
N ILE A 11 1.78 -16.72 -16.60
CA ILE A 11 1.44 -15.29 -16.61
C ILE A 11 0.40 -14.98 -15.54
N GLY A 12 -0.65 -15.80 -15.45
CA GLY A 12 -1.70 -15.63 -14.44
C GLY A 12 -1.16 -15.72 -13.02
N VAL A 13 -0.33 -16.71 -12.72
CA VAL A 13 0.28 -16.89 -11.39
C VAL A 13 1.21 -15.73 -11.05
N VAL A 14 2.08 -15.32 -11.98
CA VAL A 14 3.00 -14.18 -11.76
C VAL A 14 2.23 -12.88 -11.53
N ALA A 15 1.17 -12.64 -12.30
CA ALA A 15 0.31 -11.49 -12.11
C ALA A 15 -0.29 -11.49 -10.69
N VAL A 16 -0.86 -12.61 -10.24
CA VAL A 16 -1.48 -12.71 -8.91
C VAL A 16 -0.44 -12.56 -7.79
N VAL A 17 0.71 -13.21 -7.92
CA VAL A 17 1.79 -13.17 -6.91
C VAL A 17 2.47 -11.80 -6.83
N SER A 18 2.44 -11.00 -7.89
CA SER A 18 2.99 -9.64 -7.89
C SER A 18 2.04 -8.58 -7.29
N LEU A 19 0.74 -8.87 -7.13
CA LEU A 19 -0.25 -7.93 -6.56
C LEU A 19 0.13 -7.41 -5.16
N PRO A 20 0.55 -8.24 -4.18
CA PRO A 20 0.93 -7.76 -2.85
C PRO A 20 2.08 -6.75 -2.90
N LEU A 21 3.04 -7.00 -3.77
CA LEU A 21 4.18 -6.11 -3.98
C LEU A 21 3.72 -4.78 -4.61
N ALA A 22 2.89 -4.84 -5.66
CA ALA A 22 2.34 -3.67 -6.33
C ALA A 22 1.52 -2.78 -5.37
N LEU A 23 0.66 -3.38 -4.54
CA LEU A 23 -0.11 -2.67 -3.52
C LEU A 23 0.77 -2.01 -2.47
N SER A 24 1.83 -2.70 -2.04
CA SER A 24 2.77 -2.18 -1.05
C SER A 24 3.57 -1.00 -1.60
N VAL A 25 4.05 -1.08 -2.85
CA VAL A 25 4.73 0.03 -3.54
C VAL A 25 3.79 1.22 -3.71
N MET A 26 2.54 0.98 -4.12
CA MET A 26 1.54 2.03 -4.25
C MET A 26 1.27 2.73 -2.91
N ALA A 27 1.10 1.96 -1.83
CA ALA A 27 0.91 2.49 -0.48
C ALA A 27 2.12 3.32 -0.01
N LEU A 28 3.35 2.83 -0.25
CA LEU A 28 4.58 3.52 0.12
C LEU A 28 4.75 4.84 -0.64
N LEU A 29 4.47 4.84 -1.95
CA LEU A 29 4.56 6.03 -2.80
C LEU A 29 3.48 7.06 -2.44
N ASP A 30 2.23 6.64 -2.18
CA ASP A 30 1.18 7.54 -1.70
C ASP A 30 1.58 8.16 -0.37
N ALA A 31 2.14 7.35 0.55
CA ALA A 31 2.60 7.85 1.84
C ALA A 31 3.75 8.85 1.71
N ALA A 32 4.70 8.62 0.80
CA ALA A 32 5.84 9.49 0.57
C ALA A 32 5.48 10.81 -0.14
N ARG A 33 4.50 10.78 -1.05
CA ARG A 33 4.07 11.97 -1.82
C ARG A 33 3.25 12.95 -1.00
N ARG A 34 2.58 12.49 0.06
CA ARG A 34 1.76 13.36 0.91
C ARG A 34 2.65 14.27 1.78
N PRO A 35 2.33 15.56 1.89
CA PRO A 35 3.15 16.50 2.65
C PRO A 35 3.06 16.23 4.17
N ALA A 36 4.16 16.49 4.89
CA ALA A 36 4.29 16.15 6.30
C ALA A 36 3.26 16.83 7.23
N TRP A 37 2.73 18.00 6.84
CA TRP A 37 1.71 18.71 7.63
C TRP A 37 0.39 17.93 7.70
N VAL A 38 -0.01 17.23 6.62
CA VAL A 38 -1.23 16.41 6.58
C VAL A 38 -1.14 15.27 7.59
N TRP A 39 0.04 14.65 7.67
CA TRP A 39 0.31 13.59 8.63
C TRP A 39 0.29 14.10 10.07
N ALA A 40 0.92 15.24 10.33
CA ALA A 40 0.95 15.86 11.65
C ALA A 40 -0.47 16.22 12.15
N LEU A 41 -1.29 16.82 11.29
CA LEU A 41 -2.69 17.13 11.59
C LEU A 41 -3.56 15.87 11.77
N ALA A 42 -3.25 14.78 11.06
CA ALA A 42 -3.89 13.48 11.29
C ALA A 42 -3.41 12.75 12.55
N GLY A 43 -2.53 13.36 13.37
CA GLY A 43 -1.99 12.76 14.60
C GLY A 43 -1.06 11.57 14.36
N ARG A 44 -0.48 11.44 13.15
CA ARG A 44 0.33 10.29 12.75
C ARG A 44 1.69 10.75 12.22
N ARG A 45 2.73 9.92 12.42
CA ARG A 45 4.05 10.18 11.85
C ARG A 45 4.19 9.50 10.49
N GLN A 46 4.44 10.27 9.43
CA GLN A 46 4.64 9.76 8.06
C GLN A 46 5.72 8.67 8.02
N VAL A 47 6.88 8.93 8.63
CA VAL A 47 8.02 8.02 8.65
C VAL A 47 7.68 6.66 9.28
N VAL A 48 6.83 6.66 10.33
CA VAL A 48 6.41 5.41 10.98
C VAL A 48 5.59 4.56 10.02
N TRP A 49 4.65 5.17 9.29
CA TRP A 49 3.84 4.43 8.31
C TRP A 49 4.66 3.96 7.10
N MET A 50 5.59 4.78 6.61
CA MET A 50 6.52 4.36 5.56
C MET A 50 7.37 3.17 6.01
N ALA A 51 7.91 3.19 7.23
CA ALA A 51 8.67 2.08 7.79
C ALA A 51 7.81 0.82 7.95
N VAL A 52 6.60 0.95 8.50
CA VAL A 52 5.66 -0.17 8.67
C VAL A 52 5.31 -0.80 7.32
N ILE A 53 5.04 -0.01 6.28
CA ILE A 53 4.80 -0.52 4.92
C ILE A 53 6.05 -1.25 4.39
N LEU A 54 7.23 -0.63 4.51
CA LEU A 54 8.49 -1.21 4.01
C LEU A 54 8.81 -2.56 4.67
N PHE A 55 8.74 -2.64 6.00
CA PHE A 55 9.01 -3.87 6.74
C PHE A 55 7.92 -4.93 6.51
N ALA A 56 6.65 -4.54 6.45
CA ALA A 56 5.57 -5.48 6.22
C ALA A 56 5.68 -6.15 4.84
N THR A 57 6.14 -5.41 3.82
CA THR A 57 6.34 -5.89 2.43
C THR A 57 7.31 -7.08 2.35
N LEU A 58 8.21 -7.24 3.32
CA LEU A 58 9.12 -8.41 3.40
C LEU A 58 8.37 -9.74 3.57
N THR A 59 7.09 -9.67 3.97
CA THR A 59 6.20 -10.81 4.08
C THR A 59 4.98 -10.59 3.20
N VAL A 60 4.56 -11.59 2.43
CA VAL A 60 3.38 -11.47 1.56
C VAL A 60 2.14 -11.11 2.38
N VAL A 61 1.92 -11.80 3.50
CA VAL A 61 0.77 -11.60 4.38
C VAL A 61 0.81 -10.24 5.07
N GLY A 62 1.95 -9.85 5.64
CA GLY A 62 2.11 -8.56 6.30
C GLY A 62 1.92 -7.39 5.33
N GLY A 63 2.54 -7.46 4.14
CA GLY A 63 2.41 -6.44 3.10
C GLY A 63 0.96 -6.25 2.68
N LEU A 64 0.23 -7.34 2.43
CA LEU A 64 -1.20 -7.30 2.11
C LEU A 64 -2.03 -6.64 3.22
N ILE A 65 -1.85 -7.06 4.47
CA ILE A 65 -2.61 -6.53 5.61
C ILE A 65 -2.33 -5.04 5.78
N VAL A 66 -1.06 -4.65 5.83
CA VAL A 66 -0.64 -3.27 6.07
C VAL A 66 -1.03 -2.37 4.91
N ALA A 67 -0.82 -2.78 3.66
CA ALA A 67 -1.23 -2.02 2.49
C ALA A 67 -2.76 -1.84 2.46
N SER A 68 -3.53 -2.89 2.80
CA SER A 68 -4.99 -2.81 2.87
C SER A 68 -5.45 -1.82 3.95
N ILE A 69 -4.87 -1.89 5.15
CA ILE A 69 -5.17 -0.95 6.24
C ILE A 69 -4.82 0.48 5.83
N TYR A 70 -3.66 0.68 5.21
CA TYR A 70 -3.23 1.99 4.74
C TYR A 70 -4.23 2.55 3.72
N LEU A 71 -4.54 1.79 2.67
CA LEU A 71 -5.37 2.26 1.56
C LEU A 71 -6.85 2.47 1.95
N LEU A 72 -7.38 1.61 2.82
CA LEU A 72 -8.81 1.65 3.18
C LEU A 72 -9.11 2.53 4.39
N ARG A 73 -8.17 2.71 5.33
CA ARG A 73 -8.41 3.48 6.56
C ARG A 73 -7.57 4.75 6.66
N ILE A 74 -6.28 4.66 6.40
CA ILE A 74 -5.36 5.80 6.62
C ILE A 74 -5.47 6.81 5.46
N ARG A 75 -5.46 6.34 4.22
CA ARG A 75 -5.54 7.19 3.03
C ARG A 75 -6.79 8.09 3.02
N PRO A 76 -8.02 7.60 3.34
CA PRO A 76 -9.19 8.48 3.45
C PRO A 76 -9.08 9.52 4.56
N GLN A 77 -8.49 9.18 5.71
CA GLN A 77 -8.25 10.13 6.82
C GLN A 77 -7.30 11.26 6.38
N LEU A 78 -6.21 10.91 5.69
CA LEU A 78 -5.25 11.90 5.18
C LEU A 78 -5.89 12.81 4.13
N VAL A 79 -6.75 12.28 3.26
CA VAL A 79 -7.51 13.09 2.29
C VAL A 79 -8.52 14.01 2.98
N ALA A 80 -9.17 13.56 4.06
CA ALA A 80 -10.07 14.41 4.83
C ALA A 80 -9.35 15.62 5.44
N VAL A 81 -8.20 15.37 6.08
CA VAL A 81 -7.33 16.42 6.64
C VAL A 81 -6.82 17.38 5.56
N GLU A 82 -6.38 16.84 4.42
CA GLU A 82 -5.93 17.63 3.27
C GLU A 82 -7.04 18.55 2.72
N SER A 83 -8.29 18.11 2.79
CA SER A 83 -9.47 18.91 2.42
C SER A 83 -9.97 19.88 3.50
N GLY A 84 -9.26 20.01 4.63
CA GLY A 84 -9.64 20.89 5.74
C GLY A 84 -10.78 20.37 6.62
N ARG A 85 -11.20 19.11 6.44
CA ARG A 85 -12.15 18.44 7.33
C ARG A 85 -11.37 17.83 8.50
N LEU A 86 -11.30 18.60 9.58
CA LEU A 86 -10.76 18.19 10.88
C LEU A 86 -11.96 17.78 11.74
N GLU A 87 -12.36 16.51 11.69
CA GLU A 87 -13.30 15.91 12.66
C GLU A 87 -12.55 15.14 13.74
#